data_AF-A0A5E4GM17-F1
#
_entry.id   AF-A0A5E4GM17-F1
#
_cell.length_a   1.000
_cell.length_b   1.000
_cell.length_c   1.000
_cell.angle_alpha   90.00
_cell.angle_beta   90.00
_cell.angle_gamma   90.00
#
_symmetry.space_group_name_H-M   'P 1'
#
loop_
_entity.id
_entity.type
_entity.pdbx_description
1 polymer ?
#
loop_
_entity_poly.entity_id
_entity_poly.type
_entity_poly.pdbx_seq_one_letter_code
_entity_poly.pdbx_strand_id
1 'polypeptide(L)'
;MAEWVCRALRDGALEGEHAPALTIKDSIPTPLGFDAFCHVLSQLSTNISAKKSQSRALVLVAFSRSPSYYVDLLKRRGLDISSSQQWIRILDCYTDPLGWRERLMECGSAKNLSHEASNIASTCRNVKDVDKLFSSVISLGEGLVGQGKVRFSVAIDSVNEMLRHASLSSVAGLLSNLRCCDQISSIFWFLHADLCEEKVTAVIEYMSSMVASIEPLIPFANRHRGNSENLSLVERNFTKGKFHVRCKRRNGRVRVMFEEIHIGQSGIDFTSPSSEDGLVNQVNQGLLPKVQFNLQLSEKERNDRAKVVLPFEHQGNGKPVEIYDGRKSLMDSKNEAAPVSTGNSKINDDSSKGEIIYFRDSDDEMPDSDEDPDDDLDI
;
A
#
# COMPACT_ATOMS: atom_id res chain seq x y z
N MET A 1 -1.56 4.18 5.98
CA MET A 1 -1.40 3.17 4.91
C MET A 1 -0.22 3.53 4.01
N ALA A 2 -0.02 4.80 3.63
CA ALA A 2 1.27 5.30 3.12
C ALA A 2 2.43 4.99 4.08
N GLU A 3 2.17 5.06 5.39
CA GLU A 3 3.13 4.62 6.40
C GLU A 3 3.43 3.11 6.32
N TRP A 4 2.44 2.28 5.97
CA TRP A 4 2.66 0.84 5.79
C TRP A 4 3.58 0.57 4.60
N VAL A 5 3.39 1.29 3.49
CA VAL A 5 4.27 1.21 2.32
C VAL A 5 5.71 1.61 2.69
N CYS A 6 5.86 2.71 3.44
CA CYS A 6 7.16 3.15 3.92
C CYS A 6 7.81 2.14 4.89
N ARG A 7 7.01 1.47 5.74
CA ARG A 7 7.48 0.39 6.62
C ARG A 7 7.92 -0.83 5.81
N ALA A 8 7.15 -1.24 4.80
CA ALA A 8 7.52 -2.35 3.92
C ALA A 8 8.83 -2.09 3.16
N LEU A 9 9.04 -0.87 2.66
CA LEU A 9 10.31 -0.48 2.03
C LEU A 9 11.47 -0.40 3.03
N ARG A 10 11.22 0.03 4.27
CA ARG A 10 12.22 0.07 5.36
C ARG A 10 12.67 -1.34 5.78
N ASP A 11 11.72 -2.26 5.92
CA ASP A 11 11.98 -3.62 6.38
C ASP A 11 12.69 -4.46 5.30
N GLY A 12 12.45 -4.12 4.02
CA GLY A 12 13.21 -4.60 2.88
C GLY A 12 12.99 -6.08 2.56
N ALA A 13 13.94 -6.67 1.83
CA ALA A 13 13.89 -8.05 1.36
C ALA A 13 14.23 -9.03 2.50
N LEU A 14 13.54 -10.17 2.56
CA LEU A 14 14.01 -11.30 3.35
C LEU A 14 15.05 -12.12 2.56
N GLU A 15 15.86 -12.90 3.27
CA GLU A 15 16.86 -13.76 2.63
C GLU A 15 16.19 -14.75 1.66
N GLY A 16 16.68 -14.81 0.42
CA GLY A 16 16.15 -15.68 -0.63
C GLY A 16 14.92 -15.14 -1.39
N GLU A 17 14.38 -13.97 -1.02
CA GLU A 17 13.27 -13.33 -1.73
C GLU A 17 13.72 -12.16 -2.62
N HIS A 18 12.94 -11.88 -3.66
CA HIS A 18 13.12 -10.66 -4.44
C HIS A 18 12.87 -9.42 -3.58
N ALA A 19 13.63 -8.35 -3.86
CA ALA A 19 13.44 -7.08 -3.18
C ALA A 19 12.00 -6.56 -3.37
N PRO A 20 11.34 -6.08 -2.29
CA PRO A 20 10.05 -5.43 -2.39
C PRO A 20 10.12 -4.26 -3.36
N ALA A 21 9.23 -4.30 -4.35
CA ALA A 21 9.13 -3.31 -5.41
C ALA A 21 7.84 -2.51 -5.31
N LEU A 22 7.95 -1.18 -5.24
CA LEU A 22 6.82 -0.26 -5.28
C LEU A 22 6.78 0.49 -6.61
N THR A 23 5.67 0.34 -7.34
CA THR A 23 5.31 1.28 -8.42
C THR A 23 4.40 2.36 -7.87
N ILE A 24 4.78 3.61 -8.03
CA ILE A 24 3.88 4.75 -7.84
C ILE A 24 3.42 5.18 -9.23
N LYS A 25 2.12 5.09 -9.49
CA LYS A 25 1.52 5.53 -10.73
C LYS A 25 0.57 6.69 -10.52
N ASP A 26 0.62 7.65 -11.43
CA ASP A 26 -0.34 8.72 -11.54
C ASP A 26 -0.85 8.86 -12.98
N SER A 27 -1.71 9.85 -13.15
CA SER A 27 -2.33 10.20 -14.41
C SER A 27 -2.33 11.73 -14.54
N ILE A 28 -2.36 12.24 -15.76
CA ILE A 28 -2.48 13.66 -16.13
C ILE A 28 -3.59 14.38 -15.34
N PRO A 29 -4.80 13.81 -15.12
CA PRO A 29 -5.83 14.48 -14.32
C PRO A 29 -5.47 14.67 -12.84
N THR A 30 -4.49 13.94 -12.31
CA THR A 30 -3.97 14.08 -10.94
C THR A 30 -2.46 13.86 -10.89
N PRO A 31 -1.64 14.88 -11.21
CA PRO A 31 -0.19 14.75 -11.27
C PRO A 31 0.46 14.88 -9.88
N LEU A 32 -0.11 14.21 -8.87
CA LEU A 32 0.38 14.18 -7.50
C LEU A 32 1.36 13.01 -7.26
N GLY A 33 1.63 12.22 -8.29
CA GLY A 33 2.46 11.01 -8.19
C GLY A 33 3.90 11.30 -7.85
N PHE A 34 4.45 12.34 -8.47
CA PHE A 34 5.80 12.77 -8.18
C PHE A 34 5.94 13.30 -6.75
N ASP A 35 4.94 14.02 -6.24
CA ASP A 35 4.95 14.47 -4.85
C ASP A 35 4.91 13.25 -3.90
N ALA A 36 4.06 12.25 -4.20
CA ALA A 36 3.98 11.02 -3.41
C ALA A 36 5.30 10.25 -3.43
N PHE A 37 5.96 10.19 -4.59
CA PHE A 37 7.32 9.68 -4.72
C PHE A 37 8.31 10.45 -3.83
N CYS A 38 8.27 11.78 -3.87
CA CYS A 38 9.13 12.62 -3.02
C CYS A 38 8.87 12.40 -1.52
N HIS A 39 7.62 12.17 -1.13
CA HIS A 39 7.27 11.84 0.26
C HIS A 39 7.89 10.50 0.68
N VAL A 40 7.72 9.44 -0.14
CA VAL A 40 8.31 8.12 0.13
C VAL A 40 9.83 8.18 0.17
N LEU A 41 10.45 8.90 -0.77
CA LEU A 41 11.90 9.14 -0.82
C LEU A 41 12.41 9.82 0.45
N SER A 42 11.71 10.86 0.91
CA SER A 42 12.07 11.60 2.13
C SER A 42 11.94 10.73 3.38
N GLN A 43 10.88 9.93 3.47
CA GLN A 43 10.65 9.05 4.61
C GLN A 43 11.69 7.91 4.67
N LEU A 44 11.99 7.29 3.53
CA LEU A 44 13.02 6.27 3.43
C LEU A 44 14.40 6.84 3.80
N SER A 45 14.74 8.02 3.27
CA SER A 45 15.98 8.72 3.59
C SER A 45 16.12 9.02 5.07
N THR A 46 15.03 9.45 5.72
CA THR A 46 14.99 9.69 7.17
C THR A 46 15.20 8.39 7.96
N ASN A 47 14.59 7.29 7.52
CA ASN A 47 14.76 5.97 8.15
C ASN A 47 16.19 5.42 8.00
N ILE A 48 16.82 5.62 6.84
CA ILE A 48 18.21 5.22 6.57
C ILE A 48 19.17 6.05 7.43
N SER A 49 18.99 7.38 7.46
CA SER A 49 19.79 8.29 8.30
C SER A 49 19.67 7.91 9.79
N ALA A 50 18.47 7.56 10.24
CA ALA A 50 18.21 7.08 11.61
C ALA A 50 18.66 5.63 11.88
N LYS A 51 19.23 4.92 10.88
CA LYS A 51 19.65 3.50 10.96
C LYS A 51 18.52 2.54 11.39
N LYS A 52 17.27 2.90 11.11
CA LYS A 52 16.08 2.07 11.37
C LYS A 52 15.74 1.16 10.18
N SER A 53 16.29 1.47 9.01
CA SER A 53 16.10 0.72 7.78
C SER A 53 17.06 -0.47 7.68
N GLN A 54 16.63 -1.53 7.00
CA GLN A 54 17.51 -2.62 6.60
C GLN A 54 18.59 -2.11 5.62
N SER A 55 18.24 -1.16 4.76
CA SER A 55 19.20 -0.44 3.93
C SER A 55 20.04 0.54 4.75
N ARG A 56 21.35 0.55 4.47
CA ARG A 56 22.26 1.60 4.96
C ARG A 56 22.53 2.71 3.95
N ALA A 57 22.19 2.47 2.70
CA ALA A 57 22.44 3.42 1.63
C ALA A 57 21.28 3.48 0.63
N LEU A 58 21.23 4.58 -0.12
CA LEU A 58 20.22 4.90 -1.13
C LEU A 58 20.91 5.31 -2.42
N VAL A 59 20.56 4.65 -3.52
CA VAL A 59 20.94 5.05 -4.87
C VAL A 59 19.70 5.60 -5.58
N LEU A 60 19.73 6.88 -5.94
CA LEU A 60 18.66 7.55 -6.66
C LEU A 60 19.05 7.74 -8.12
N VAL A 61 18.24 7.23 -9.05
CA VAL A 61 18.40 7.45 -10.48
C VAL A 61 17.48 8.59 -10.91
N ALA A 62 18.09 9.72 -11.28
CA ALA A 62 17.40 10.96 -11.62
C ALA A 62 17.23 11.08 -13.13
N PHE A 63 15.99 10.98 -13.61
CA PHE A 63 15.63 11.08 -15.03
C PHE A 63 14.82 12.33 -15.37
N SER A 64 13.94 12.77 -14.47
CA SER A 64 12.99 13.86 -14.77
C SER A 64 13.45 15.21 -14.22
N ARG A 65 14.25 15.21 -13.14
CA ARG A 65 14.78 16.41 -12.49
C ARG A 65 16.30 16.36 -12.35
N SER A 66 16.91 17.53 -12.22
CA SER A 66 18.33 17.64 -11.93
C SER A 66 18.68 17.09 -10.54
N PRO A 67 19.89 16.56 -10.33
CA PRO A 67 20.33 16.09 -9.01
C PRO A 67 20.24 17.15 -7.90
N SER A 68 20.43 18.43 -8.25
CA SER A 68 20.29 19.56 -7.31
C SER A 68 18.90 19.65 -6.68
N TYR A 69 17.85 19.32 -7.42
CA TYR A 69 16.48 19.31 -6.92
C TYR A 69 16.32 18.36 -5.74
N TYR A 70 16.86 17.14 -5.85
CA TYR A 70 16.77 16.12 -4.80
C TYR A 70 17.59 16.48 -3.57
N VAL A 71 18.76 17.08 -3.79
CA VAL A 71 19.60 17.62 -2.72
C VAL A 71 18.84 18.70 -1.95
N ASP A 72 18.20 19.64 -2.63
CA ASP A 72 17.43 20.70 -1.98
C ASP A 72 16.18 20.16 -1.28
N LEU A 73 15.51 19.17 -1.87
CA LEU A 73 14.35 18.49 -1.27
C LEU A 73 14.70 17.84 0.07
N LEU A 74 15.80 17.09 0.12
CA LEU A 74 16.24 16.43 1.35
C LEU A 74 16.71 17.43 2.41
N LYS A 75 17.38 18.53 2.01
CA LYS A 75 17.74 19.63 2.92
C LYS A 75 16.52 20.29 3.56
N ARG A 76 15.48 20.59 2.78
CA ARG A 76 14.23 21.17 3.28
C ARG A 76 13.52 20.27 4.30
N ARG A 77 13.74 18.96 4.21
CA ARG A 77 13.21 17.96 5.15
C ARG A 77 14.09 17.75 6.39
N GLY A 78 15.17 18.54 6.55
CA GLY A 78 16.03 18.51 7.72
C GLY A 78 17.16 17.48 7.66
N LEU A 79 17.46 16.91 6.50
CA LEU A 79 18.58 15.98 6.33
C LEU A 79 19.85 16.76 5.96
N ASP A 80 20.89 16.66 6.81
CA ASP A 80 22.18 17.31 6.54
C ASP A 80 23.00 16.49 5.53
N ILE A 81 22.99 16.96 4.29
CA ILE A 81 23.67 16.35 3.14
C ILE A 81 25.19 16.49 3.24
N SER A 82 25.69 17.41 4.08
CA SER A 82 27.13 17.56 4.32
C SER A 82 27.74 16.30 4.93
N SER A 83 26.93 15.53 5.68
CA SER A 83 27.27 14.21 6.23
C SER A 83 26.83 13.03 5.33
N SER A 84 26.03 13.28 4.30
CA SER A 84 25.34 12.22 3.53
C SER A 84 26.19 11.52 2.49
N GLN A 85 27.45 11.94 2.30
CA GLN A 85 28.41 11.27 1.43
C GLN A 85 28.60 9.78 1.78
N GLN A 86 28.16 9.36 2.96
CA GLN A 86 28.20 7.96 3.42
C GLN A 86 26.95 7.14 3.09
N TRP A 87 25.79 7.75 2.77
CA TRP A 87 24.55 6.98 2.62
C TRP A 87 23.71 7.29 1.37
N ILE A 88 23.96 8.36 0.61
CA ILE A 88 23.23 8.64 -0.63
C ILE A 88 24.16 8.90 -1.83
N ARG A 89 23.83 8.28 -2.98
CA ARG A 89 24.41 8.60 -4.30
C ARG A 89 23.30 8.86 -5.29
N ILE A 90 23.49 9.86 -6.15
CA ILE A 90 22.55 10.19 -7.21
C ILE A 90 23.21 9.85 -8.54
N LEU A 91 22.54 9.05 -9.38
CA LEU A 91 22.91 8.84 -10.76
C LEU A 91 22.14 9.82 -11.63
N ASP A 92 22.84 10.80 -12.19
CA ASP A 92 22.31 11.84 -13.07
C ASP A 92 22.14 11.30 -14.48
N CYS A 93 20.91 10.96 -14.83
CA CYS A 93 20.48 10.63 -16.19
C CYS A 93 19.70 11.79 -16.85
N TYR A 94 19.61 12.96 -16.18
CA TYR A 94 18.84 14.12 -16.65
C TYR A 94 19.71 15.08 -17.48
N THR A 95 20.92 15.38 -17.00
CA THR A 95 21.75 16.45 -17.59
C THR A 95 22.28 16.09 -18.99
N ASP A 96 22.60 14.82 -19.23
CA ASP A 96 23.08 14.33 -20.53
C ASP A 96 22.72 12.85 -20.78
N PRO A 97 21.43 12.51 -20.99
CA PRO A 97 20.96 11.12 -21.12
C PRO A 97 21.59 10.34 -22.29
N LEU A 98 22.09 11.05 -23.30
CA LEU A 98 22.67 10.47 -24.52
C LEU A 98 24.19 10.66 -24.63
N GLY A 99 24.82 11.30 -23.64
CA GLY A 99 26.28 11.51 -23.61
C GLY A 99 26.77 12.44 -24.71
N TRP A 100 25.94 13.37 -25.19
CA TRP A 100 26.32 14.27 -26.28
C TRP A 100 27.41 15.24 -25.86
N ARG A 101 27.48 15.63 -24.59
CA ARG A 101 28.50 16.57 -24.11
C ARG A 101 29.90 15.99 -24.22
N GLU A 102 30.10 14.73 -23.87
CA GLU A 102 31.41 14.07 -24.02
C GLU A 102 31.75 13.85 -25.50
N ARG A 103 30.80 13.43 -26.35
CA ARG A 103 31.04 13.31 -27.80
C ARG A 103 31.42 14.63 -28.45
N LEU A 104 30.84 15.74 -27.98
CA LEU A 104 31.18 17.08 -28.45
C LEU A 104 32.53 17.59 -27.88
N MET A 105 32.92 17.12 -26.69
CA MET A 105 34.25 17.34 -26.11
C MET A 105 35.33 16.53 -26.85
N GLU A 106 35.05 15.29 -27.24
CA GLU A 106 35.91 14.47 -28.12
C GLU A 106 36.07 15.14 -29.50
N CYS A 107 35.04 15.84 -29.99
CA CYS A 107 35.12 16.69 -31.19
C CYS A 107 35.72 18.10 -30.97
N GLY A 108 36.25 18.41 -29.78
CA GLY A 108 37.06 19.61 -29.51
C GLY A 108 36.31 20.92 -29.28
N SER A 109 34.99 20.91 -29.04
CA SER A 109 34.14 22.11 -29.10
C SER A 109 33.65 22.68 -27.76
N ALA A 110 33.87 22.03 -26.62
CA ALA A 110 33.32 22.49 -25.33
C ALA A 110 34.36 22.52 -24.20
N LYS A 111 34.46 23.67 -23.51
CA LYS A 111 35.21 23.82 -22.25
C LYS A 111 34.31 23.38 -21.07
N ASN A 112 34.94 22.76 -20.07
CA ASN A 112 34.33 22.22 -18.85
C ASN A 112 33.33 23.19 -18.17
N LEU A 113 32.06 22.82 -18.14
CA LEU A 113 31.10 23.35 -17.16
C LEU A 113 31.16 22.43 -15.96
N SER A 114 32.09 22.70 -15.04
CA SER A 114 32.18 22.00 -13.75
C SER A 114 30.91 22.30 -12.94
N HIS A 115 30.03 21.31 -12.83
CA HIS A 115 28.91 21.37 -11.87
C HIS A 115 29.42 20.99 -10.47
N GLU A 116 29.24 21.89 -9.51
CA GLU A 116 29.56 21.76 -8.07
C GLU A 116 28.84 20.58 -7.36
N ALA A 117 28.00 19.82 -8.06
CA ALA A 117 27.36 18.60 -7.57
C ALA A 117 28.25 17.34 -7.64
N SER A 118 29.51 17.50 -8.05
CA SER A 118 30.44 16.44 -8.44
C SER A 118 30.73 15.37 -7.39
N ASN A 119 30.50 15.65 -6.10
CA ASN A 119 30.83 14.72 -5.03
C ASN A 119 29.69 13.75 -4.66
N ILE A 120 28.45 14.00 -5.09
CA ILE A 120 27.26 13.17 -4.75
C ILE A 120 26.61 12.59 -6.01
N ALA A 121 26.64 13.33 -7.12
CA ALA A 121 26.05 12.93 -8.37
C ALA A 121 27.10 12.35 -9.33
N SER A 122 26.86 11.13 -9.83
CA SER A 122 27.60 10.55 -10.96
C SER A 122 26.78 10.69 -12.22
N THR A 123 27.39 11.02 -13.35
CA THR A 123 26.66 11.20 -14.61
C THR A 123 26.53 9.88 -15.37
N CYS A 124 25.31 9.53 -15.77
CA CYS A 124 25.05 8.41 -16.67
C CYS A 124 25.20 8.88 -18.11
N ARG A 125 26.13 8.26 -18.85
CA ARG A 125 26.55 8.69 -20.18
C ARG A 125 25.68 8.18 -21.32
N ASN A 126 24.94 7.08 -21.12
CA ASN A 126 24.09 6.51 -22.16
C ASN A 126 22.95 5.70 -21.54
N VAL A 127 21.77 6.30 -21.48
CA VAL A 127 20.56 5.68 -20.93
C VAL A 127 20.05 4.54 -21.83
N LYS A 128 20.41 4.50 -23.12
CA LYS A 128 20.03 3.41 -24.03
C LYS A 128 20.69 2.08 -23.65
N ASP A 129 21.88 2.16 -23.06
CA ASP A 129 22.65 0.99 -22.64
C ASP A 129 22.24 0.61 -21.21
N VAL A 130 21.17 -0.17 -21.15
CA VAL A 130 20.52 -0.55 -19.89
C VAL A 130 21.44 -1.42 -19.01
N ASP A 131 22.34 -2.20 -19.61
CA ASP A 131 23.30 -3.04 -18.88
C ASP A 131 24.41 -2.19 -18.22
N LYS A 132 24.85 -1.13 -18.90
CA LYS A 132 25.73 -0.13 -18.26
C LYS A 132 25.02 0.63 -17.16
N LEU A 133 23.74 0.97 -17.34
CA LEU A 133 22.94 1.62 -16.32
C LEU A 133 22.84 0.72 -15.07
N PHE A 134 22.54 -0.57 -15.25
CA PHE A 134 22.53 -1.57 -14.19
C PHE A 134 23.87 -1.59 -13.44
N SER A 135 24.97 -1.76 -14.18
CA SER A 135 26.32 -1.84 -13.62
C SER A 135 26.72 -0.56 -12.86
N SER A 136 26.27 0.60 -13.35
CA SER A 136 26.49 1.89 -12.69
C SER A 136 25.72 1.99 -11.37
N VAL A 137 24.46 1.54 -11.34
CA VAL A 137 23.66 1.52 -10.11
C VAL A 137 24.28 0.60 -9.05
N ILE A 138 24.70 -0.61 -9.45
CA ILE A 138 25.33 -1.58 -8.54
C ILE A 138 26.67 -1.06 -8.02
N SER A 139 27.56 -0.58 -8.90
CA SER A 139 28.86 -0.04 -8.47
C SER A 139 28.75 1.17 -7.52
N LEU A 140 27.74 2.03 -7.71
CA LEU A 140 27.46 3.12 -6.77
C LEU A 140 26.93 2.61 -5.43
N GLY A 141 26.08 1.59 -5.45
CA GLY A 141 25.58 0.94 -4.24
C GLY A 141 26.69 0.24 -3.44
N GLU A 142 27.50 -0.58 -4.12
CA GLU A 142 28.67 -1.25 -3.54
C GLU A 142 29.70 -0.24 -2.98
N GLY A 143 29.91 0.87 -3.68
CA GLY A 143 30.79 1.94 -3.21
C GLY A 143 30.33 2.62 -1.92
N LEU A 144 29.03 2.57 -1.58
CA LEU A 144 28.48 3.09 -0.33
C LEU A 144 28.46 2.05 0.80
N VAL A 145 28.11 0.81 0.44
CA VAL A 145 27.81 -0.27 1.38
C VAL A 145 29.08 -1.04 1.78
N GLY A 146 30.09 -1.06 0.92
CA GLY A 146 31.27 -1.91 1.03
C GLY A 146 30.96 -3.38 0.75
N GLN A 147 31.99 -4.23 0.73
CA GLN A 147 31.80 -5.68 0.60
C GLN A 147 31.32 -6.26 1.94
N GLY A 148 30.02 -6.56 2.05
CA GLY A 148 29.43 -7.16 3.25
C GLY A 148 27.94 -7.51 3.06
N LYS A 149 27.31 -8.03 4.13
CA LYS A 149 25.86 -8.36 4.17
C LYS A 149 24.94 -7.13 4.22
N VAL A 150 25.51 -5.94 4.12
CA VAL A 150 24.75 -4.69 4.21
C VAL A 150 24.04 -4.47 2.88
N ARG A 151 22.81 -3.96 2.92
CA ARG A 151 22.01 -3.73 1.72
C ARG A 151 21.81 -2.23 1.45
N PHE A 152 21.48 -1.89 0.20
CA PHE A 152 21.05 -0.54 -0.20
C PHE A 152 19.65 -0.55 -0.81
N SER A 153 19.03 0.62 -0.91
CA SER A 153 17.75 0.82 -1.58
C SER A 153 17.96 1.55 -2.90
N VAL A 154 17.12 1.27 -3.90
CA VAL A 154 17.15 1.94 -5.20
C VAL A 154 15.86 2.71 -5.42
N ALA A 155 15.98 3.97 -5.82
CA ALA A 155 14.87 4.83 -6.19
C ALA A 155 15.03 5.26 -7.65
N ILE A 156 14.00 5.07 -8.48
CA ILE A 156 14.00 5.54 -9.88
C ILE A 156 12.93 6.63 -10.00
N ASP A 157 13.38 7.82 -10.36
CA ASP A 157 12.53 9.00 -10.52
C ASP A 157 11.46 8.80 -11.60
N SER A 158 11.82 8.41 -12.82
CA SER A 158 10.83 8.22 -13.89
C SER A 158 11.22 7.08 -14.81
N VAL A 159 10.35 6.06 -14.88
CA VAL A 159 10.52 4.93 -15.80
C VAL A 159 10.09 5.33 -17.22
N ASN A 160 9.20 6.32 -17.36
CA ASN A 160 8.74 6.79 -18.68
C ASN A 160 9.91 7.29 -19.53
N GLU A 161 10.85 8.03 -18.93
CA GLU A 161 12.02 8.56 -19.64
C GLU A 161 12.98 7.44 -20.09
N MET A 162 13.10 6.35 -19.32
CA MET A 162 13.83 5.17 -19.76
C MET A 162 13.16 4.50 -20.97
N LEU A 163 11.83 4.37 -20.94
CA LEU A 163 11.04 3.78 -22.02
C LEU A 163 11.07 4.60 -23.31
N ARG A 164 11.42 5.89 -23.25
CA ARG A 164 11.66 6.69 -24.47
C ARG A 164 12.94 6.27 -25.22
N HIS A 165 13.89 5.69 -24.51
CA HIS A 165 15.24 5.44 -25.03
C HIS A 165 15.57 3.95 -25.16
N ALA A 166 14.91 3.09 -24.39
CA ALA A 166 15.12 1.65 -24.36
C ALA A 166 13.81 0.89 -24.58
N SER A 167 13.93 -0.38 -25.00
CA SER A 167 12.77 -1.25 -25.20
C SER A 167 12.13 -1.68 -23.88
N LEU A 168 10.84 -2.00 -23.88
CA LEU A 168 10.13 -2.53 -22.72
C LEU A 168 10.82 -3.77 -22.14
N SER A 169 11.29 -4.68 -23.01
CA SER A 169 11.98 -5.90 -22.59
C SER A 169 13.28 -5.58 -21.83
N SER A 170 14.06 -4.62 -22.32
CA SER A 170 15.29 -4.18 -21.65
C SER A 170 15.00 -3.53 -20.30
N VAL A 171 13.99 -2.67 -20.22
CA VAL A 171 13.59 -2.01 -18.96
C VAL A 171 13.04 -3.02 -17.94
N ALA A 172 12.21 -3.96 -18.38
CA ALA A 172 11.73 -5.05 -17.54
C ALA A 172 12.88 -5.95 -17.07
N GLY A 173 13.84 -6.26 -17.95
CA GLY A 173 15.07 -6.97 -17.60
C GLY A 173 15.84 -6.25 -16.49
N LEU A 174 16.04 -4.93 -16.62
CA LEU A 174 16.70 -4.12 -15.59
C LEU A 174 15.99 -4.20 -14.25
N LEU A 175 14.68 -3.92 -14.23
CA LEU A 175 13.89 -3.90 -13.00
C LEU A 175 13.88 -5.28 -12.34
N SER A 176 13.87 -6.36 -13.14
CA SER A 176 13.97 -7.72 -12.62
C SER A 176 15.35 -7.98 -12.03
N ASN A 177 16.41 -7.63 -12.75
CA ASN A 177 17.79 -7.83 -12.30
C ASN A 177 18.10 -7.06 -11.01
N LEU A 178 17.60 -5.83 -10.88
CA LEU A 178 17.71 -5.06 -9.64
C LEU A 178 16.96 -5.72 -8.48
N ARG A 179 15.78 -6.31 -8.73
CA ARG A 179 15.01 -7.01 -7.69
C ARG A 179 15.61 -8.35 -7.27
N CYS A 180 16.32 -9.02 -8.18
CA CYS A 180 17.01 -10.28 -7.91
C CYS A 180 18.37 -10.09 -7.24
N CYS A 181 18.85 -8.86 -7.09
CA CYS A 181 20.16 -8.61 -6.50
C CYS A 181 20.12 -8.71 -4.97
N ASP A 182 20.91 -9.60 -4.38
CA ASP A 182 20.95 -9.84 -2.93
C ASP A 182 21.36 -8.61 -2.09
N GLN A 183 22.08 -7.68 -2.71
CA GLN A 183 22.51 -6.43 -2.07
C GLN A 183 21.40 -5.37 -2.03
N ILE A 184 20.34 -5.51 -2.82
CA ILE A 184 19.23 -4.55 -2.87
C ILE A 184 18.17 -4.98 -1.85
N SER A 185 17.92 -4.10 -0.88
CA SER A 185 16.88 -4.29 0.13
C SER A 185 15.48 -3.93 -0.37
N SER A 186 15.35 -2.87 -1.15
CA SER A 186 14.05 -2.35 -1.59
C SER A 186 14.22 -1.52 -2.83
N ILE A 187 13.23 -1.55 -3.70
CA ILE A 187 13.21 -0.71 -4.90
C ILE A 187 11.86 -0.01 -5.04
N PHE A 188 11.87 1.23 -5.48
CA PHE A 188 10.65 1.92 -5.87
C PHE A 188 10.89 2.85 -7.04
N TRP A 189 9.85 3.02 -7.84
CA TRP A 189 9.91 3.87 -9.01
C TRP A 189 8.58 4.55 -9.29
N PHE A 190 8.66 5.62 -10.07
CA PHE A 190 7.50 6.39 -10.47
C PHE A 190 7.23 6.26 -11.98
N LEU A 191 5.93 6.18 -12.32
CA LEU A 191 5.41 5.92 -13.66
C LEU A 191 4.17 6.77 -13.91
N HIS A 192 4.18 7.59 -14.95
CA HIS A 192 2.95 8.18 -15.51
C HIS A 192 2.21 7.13 -16.35
N ALA A 193 1.03 6.69 -15.91
CA ALA A 193 0.27 5.65 -16.58
C ALA A 193 -0.20 6.08 -17.98
N ASP A 194 -0.54 7.36 -18.15
CA ASP A 194 -1.14 7.90 -19.39
C ASP A 194 -0.14 8.04 -20.55
N LEU A 195 1.17 8.07 -20.25
CA LEU A 195 2.21 8.20 -21.27
C LEU A 195 2.61 6.86 -21.89
N CYS A 196 2.10 5.76 -21.35
CA CYS A 196 2.47 4.41 -21.74
C CYS A 196 1.26 3.63 -22.20
N GLU A 197 1.47 2.68 -23.12
CA GLU A 197 0.44 1.71 -23.46
C GLU A 197 0.05 0.90 -22.21
N GLU A 198 -1.22 0.48 -22.13
CA GLU A 198 -1.72 -0.32 -21.01
C GLU A 198 -0.89 -1.59 -20.77
N LYS A 199 -0.37 -2.19 -21.84
CA LYS A 199 0.53 -3.36 -21.77
C LYS A 199 1.80 -3.06 -20.97
N VAL A 200 2.41 -1.90 -21.19
CA VAL A 200 3.63 -1.47 -20.50
C VAL A 200 3.33 -1.29 -19.00
N THR A 201 2.24 -0.60 -18.69
CA THR A 201 1.79 -0.39 -17.31
C THR A 201 1.50 -1.73 -16.62
N ALA A 202 0.80 -2.65 -17.29
CA ALA A 202 0.50 -3.97 -16.76
C ALA A 202 1.76 -4.81 -16.47
N VAL A 203 2.78 -4.78 -17.34
CA VAL A 203 4.06 -5.47 -17.11
C VAL A 203 4.77 -4.91 -15.88
N ILE A 204 4.84 -3.59 -15.73
CA ILE A 204 5.48 -2.94 -14.59
C ILE A 204 4.72 -3.24 -13.28
N GLU A 205 3.39 -3.23 -13.31
CA GLU A 205 2.54 -3.62 -12.18
C GLU A 205 2.69 -5.10 -11.81
N TYR A 206 2.82 -5.97 -12.82
CA TYR A 206 3.03 -7.40 -12.61
C TYR A 206 4.34 -7.65 -11.85
N MET A 207 5.40 -6.95 -12.22
CA MET A 207 6.70 -7.01 -11.54
C MET A 207 6.68 -6.40 -10.13
N SER A 208 5.72 -5.54 -9.81
CA SER A 208 5.70 -4.85 -8.53
C SER A 208 5.10 -5.72 -7.43
N SER A 209 5.68 -5.65 -6.24
CA SER A 209 5.09 -6.20 -5.01
C SER A 209 3.97 -5.31 -4.50
N MET A 210 4.11 -4.00 -4.70
CA MET A 210 3.18 -2.96 -4.27
C MET A 210 2.94 -2.00 -5.43
N VAL A 211 1.67 -1.65 -5.66
CA VAL A 211 1.26 -0.66 -6.67
C VAL A 211 0.44 0.40 -5.97
N ALA A 212 0.96 1.62 -5.92
CA ALA A 212 0.26 2.80 -5.46
C ALA A 212 -0.27 3.57 -6.67
N SER A 213 -1.57 3.72 -6.78
CA SER A 213 -2.25 4.47 -7.84
C SER A 213 -2.93 5.70 -7.28
N ILE A 214 -2.66 6.84 -7.91
CA ILE A 214 -3.32 8.10 -7.59
C ILE A 214 -4.45 8.31 -8.58
N GLU A 215 -5.66 8.41 -8.04
CA GLU A 215 -6.88 8.64 -8.79
C GLU A 215 -7.48 10.02 -8.44
N PRO A 216 -8.15 10.68 -9.40
CA PRO A 216 -8.90 11.89 -9.12
C PRO A 216 -9.98 11.67 -8.07
N LEU A 217 -10.15 12.66 -7.20
CA LEU A 217 -11.22 12.65 -6.20
C LEU A 217 -12.60 12.66 -6.89
N ILE A 218 -12.70 13.33 -8.03
CA ILE A 218 -13.91 13.44 -8.85
C ILE A 218 -13.59 12.97 -10.28
N PRO A 219 -14.16 11.86 -10.75
CA PRO A 219 -14.02 11.43 -12.14
C PRO A 219 -14.61 12.48 -13.08
N PHE A 220 -13.89 12.83 -14.15
CA PHE A 220 -14.44 13.67 -15.21
C PHE A 220 -15.56 12.91 -15.94
N ALA A 221 -16.80 13.06 -15.47
CA ALA A 221 -17.96 12.55 -16.20
C ALA A 221 -18.13 13.36 -17.50
N ASN A 222 -17.84 12.70 -18.63
CA ASN A 222 -18.23 13.04 -19.99
C ASN A 222 -18.26 14.53 -20.41
N ARG A 223 -17.23 14.94 -21.16
CA ARG A 223 -17.31 15.76 -22.39
C ARG A 223 -18.34 16.91 -22.43
N HIS A 224 -18.55 17.67 -21.35
CA HIS A 224 -19.33 18.91 -21.42
C HIS A 224 -18.43 20.15 -21.33
N ARG A 225 -18.38 20.79 -22.50
CA ARG A 225 -17.79 22.08 -22.85
C ARG A 225 -17.97 23.14 -21.75
N GLY A 226 -16.84 23.57 -21.18
CA GLY A 226 -16.56 24.92 -20.68
C GLY A 226 -17.56 25.54 -19.69
N ASN A 227 -17.43 25.21 -18.40
CA ASN A 227 -17.94 26.03 -17.29
C ASN A 227 -16.78 26.34 -16.33
N SER A 228 -16.74 27.55 -15.77
CA SER A 228 -15.73 28.03 -14.81
C SER A 228 -15.63 27.17 -13.54
N GLU A 229 -16.69 26.45 -13.18
CA GLU A 229 -16.70 25.49 -12.07
C GLU A 229 -15.75 24.30 -12.30
N ASN A 230 -15.52 23.91 -13.56
CA ASN A 230 -14.56 22.85 -13.89
C ASN A 230 -13.12 23.25 -13.54
N LEU A 231 -12.77 24.55 -13.57
CA LEU A 231 -11.43 25.00 -13.17
C LEU A 231 -11.22 24.82 -11.66
N SER A 232 -12.21 25.16 -10.85
CA SER A 232 -12.14 24.96 -9.39
C SER A 232 -12.08 23.48 -9.00
N LEU A 233 -12.74 22.60 -9.78
CA LEU A 233 -12.69 21.15 -9.60
C LEU A 233 -11.34 20.57 -10.06
N VAL A 234 -10.78 21.09 -11.14
CA VAL A 234 -9.44 20.76 -11.63
C VAL A 234 -8.38 21.18 -10.59
N GLU A 235 -8.46 22.40 -10.05
CA GLU A 235 -7.59 22.89 -8.97
C GLU A 235 -7.69 22.01 -7.71
N ARG A 236 -8.89 21.49 -7.40
CA ARG A 236 -9.08 20.52 -6.32
C ARG A 236 -8.40 19.19 -6.61
N ASN A 237 -8.41 18.69 -7.85
CA ASN A 237 -7.68 17.48 -8.24
C ASN A 237 -6.14 17.68 -8.23
N PHE A 238 -5.66 18.92 -8.37
CA PHE A 238 -4.24 19.27 -8.18
C PHE A 238 -3.82 19.38 -6.71
N THR A 239 -4.77 19.42 -5.77
CA THR A 239 -4.49 19.59 -4.34
C THR A 239 -4.96 18.40 -3.51
N LYS A 240 -5.88 17.59 -4.03
CA LYS A 240 -6.46 16.42 -3.38
C LYS A 240 -6.61 15.26 -4.36
N GLY A 241 -6.36 14.04 -3.90
CA GLY A 241 -6.54 12.84 -4.71
C GLY A 241 -6.79 11.60 -3.86
N LYS A 242 -7.27 10.52 -4.47
CA LYS A 242 -7.42 9.20 -3.83
C LYS A 242 -6.12 8.41 -4.04
N PHE A 243 -5.49 7.98 -2.95
CA PHE A 243 -4.33 7.12 -2.92
C PHE A 243 -4.74 5.68 -2.69
N HIS A 244 -4.74 4.90 -3.76
CA HIS A 244 -5.10 3.50 -3.73
C HIS A 244 -3.84 2.64 -3.77
N VAL A 245 -3.66 1.77 -2.79
CA VAL A 245 -2.48 0.91 -2.68
C VAL A 245 -2.90 -0.56 -2.75
N ARG A 246 -2.35 -1.28 -3.72
CA ARG A 246 -2.47 -2.73 -3.85
C ARG A 246 -1.16 -3.39 -3.47
N CYS A 247 -1.18 -4.32 -2.52
CA CYS A 247 0.01 -5.04 -2.06
C CYS A 247 -0.18 -6.54 -2.18
N LYS A 248 0.73 -7.20 -2.88
CA LYS A 248 0.80 -8.66 -2.99
C LYS A 248 1.44 -9.21 -1.71
N ARG A 249 0.75 -10.12 -1.04
CA ARG A 249 1.30 -10.91 0.06
C ARG A 249 2.03 -12.14 -0.50
N ARG A 250 2.85 -12.78 0.33
CA ARG A 250 3.58 -14.02 -0.02
C ARG A 250 2.66 -15.18 -0.42
N ASN A 251 1.47 -15.22 0.16
CA ASN A 251 0.45 -16.23 -0.15
C ASN A 251 -0.35 -15.92 -1.44
N GLY A 252 0.11 -14.96 -2.26
CA GLY A 252 -0.57 -14.54 -3.48
C GLY A 252 -1.81 -13.66 -3.26
N ARG A 253 -2.30 -13.49 -2.02
CA ARG A 253 -3.45 -12.62 -1.74
C ARG A 253 -3.06 -11.15 -1.93
N VAL A 254 -3.92 -10.39 -2.59
CA VAL A 254 -3.74 -8.95 -2.78
C VAL A 254 -4.53 -8.21 -1.72
N ARG A 255 -3.85 -7.42 -0.89
CA ARG A 255 -4.48 -6.48 0.04
C ARG A 255 -4.66 -5.15 -0.66
N VAL A 256 -5.87 -4.60 -0.57
CA VAL A 256 -6.20 -3.28 -1.11
C VAL A 256 -6.42 -2.29 0.03
N MET A 257 -5.89 -1.08 -0.12
CA MET A 257 -5.91 0.00 0.86
C MET A 257 -6.23 1.32 0.17
N PHE A 258 -6.97 2.21 0.84
CA PHE A 258 -7.40 3.49 0.28
C PHE A 258 -7.18 4.62 1.28
N GLU A 259 -6.48 5.68 0.87
CA GLU A 259 -6.29 6.93 1.62
C GLU A 259 -6.60 8.13 0.74
N GLU A 260 -6.88 9.28 1.35
CA GLU A 260 -6.97 10.55 0.63
C GLU A 260 -5.66 11.30 0.79
N ILE A 261 -5.08 11.75 -0.32
CA ILE A 261 -3.91 12.63 -0.38
C ILE A 261 -4.39 14.07 -0.38
N HIS A 262 -3.71 14.89 0.42
CA HIS A 262 -3.84 16.33 0.42
C HIS A 262 -2.45 16.96 0.29
N ILE A 263 -2.28 17.88 -0.65
CA ILE A 263 -1.06 18.69 -0.76
C ILE A 263 -1.23 19.95 0.08
N GLY A 264 -0.52 20.01 1.20
CA GLY A 264 -0.40 21.19 2.06
C GLY A 264 0.86 22.01 1.76
N GLN A 265 1.02 23.14 2.46
CA GLN A 265 2.20 24.03 2.32
C GLN A 265 3.52 23.39 2.82
N SER A 266 3.43 22.36 3.68
CA SER A 266 4.56 21.63 4.26
C SER A 266 4.83 20.26 3.60
N GLY A 267 4.05 19.86 2.59
CA GLY A 267 4.17 18.55 1.94
C GLY A 267 2.84 17.86 1.71
N ILE A 268 2.90 16.55 1.46
CA ILE A 268 1.71 15.71 1.37
C ILE A 268 1.32 15.20 2.75
N ASP A 269 0.04 15.37 3.07
CA ASP A 269 -0.63 14.75 4.19
C ASP A 269 -1.58 13.65 3.69
N PHE A 270 -1.57 12.51 4.37
CA PHE A 270 -2.47 11.40 4.10
C PHE A 270 -3.55 11.38 5.18
N THR A 271 -4.80 11.54 4.78
CA THR A 271 -5.96 11.45 5.67
C THR A 271 -6.74 10.16 5.38
N SER A 272 -7.28 9.54 6.43
CA SER A 272 -8.27 8.48 6.26
C SER A 272 -9.47 9.04 5.47
N PRO A 273 -10.12 8.22 4.62
CA PRO A 273 -11.24 8.70 3.82
C PRO A 273 -12.30 9.30 4.72
N SER A 274 -12.71 10.54 4.42
CA SER A 274 -13.76 11.20 5.18
C SER A 274 -15.07 10.44 4.96
N SER A 275 -15.82 10.19 6.04
CA SER A 275 -17.06 9.40 6.02
C SER A 275 -18.22 10.03 5.22
N GLU A 276 -17.99 11.13 4.51
CA GLU A 276 -19.01 11.83 3.71
C GLU A 276 -19.26 11.15 2.36
N ASP A 277 -18.33 10.34 1.84
CA ASP A 277 -18.54 9.52 0.63
C ASP A 277 -19.04 8.12 1.03
N GLY A 278 -20.26 8.09 1.60
CA GLY A 278 -20.93 6.90 2.17
C GLY A 278 -21.15 5.71 1.21
N LEU A 279 -20.67 5.79 -0.02
CA LEU A 279 -20.75 4.73 -1.03
C LEU A 279 -19.52 3.80 -1.03
N VAL A 280 -18.33 4.28 -0.63
CA VAL A 280 -17.08 3.50 -0.78
C VAL A 280 -16.85 2.57 0.42
N ASN A 281 -17.30 2.95 1.61
CA ASN A 281 -17.26 2.07 2.79
C ASN A 281 -18.22 0.87 2.68
N GLN A 282 -19.19 0.88 1.76
CA GLN A 282 -20.02 -0.29 1.47
C GLN A 282 -19.25 -1.39 0.72
N VAL A 283 -18.22 -1.06 -0.05
CA VAL A 283 -17.52 -2.05 -0.88
C VAL A 283 -16.63 -2.97 -0.04
N ASN A 284 -16.00 -2.45 1.02
CA ASN A 284 -15.20 -3.28 1.95
C ASN A 284 -16.06 -3.95 3.05
N GLN A 285 -17.25 -3.41 3.36
CA GLN A 285 -18.21 -4.09 4.25
C GLN A 285 -19.10 -5.12 3.51
N GLY A 286 -19.12 -5.10 2.18
CA GLY A 286 -19.91 -6.01 1.34
C GLY A 286 -19.28 -7.38 1.07
N LEU A 287 -18.06 -7.64 1.55
CA LEU A 287 -17.34 -8.91 1.35
C LEU A 287 -17.56 -9.94 2.47
N LEU A 288 -18.26 -9.58 3.54
CA LEU A 288 -18.76 -10.55 4.51
C LEU A 288 -20.21 -10.87 4.14
N PRO A 289 -20.59 -12.15 3.94
CA PRO A 289 -21.99 -12.51 3.69
C PRO A 289 -22.81 -12.10 4.91
N LYS A 290 -23.46 -10.94 4.82
CA LYS A 290 -24.26 -10.37 5.90
C LYS A 290 -25.64 -10.99 5.84
N VAL A 291 -25.78 -12.18 6.42
CA VAL A 291 -27.06 -12.88 6.53
C VAL A 291 -27.88 -12.23 7.64
N GLN A 292 -28.79 -11.33 7.26
CA GLN A 292 -29.77 -10.75 8.19
C GLN A 292 -30.95 -11.73 8.31
N PHE A 293 -31.18 -12.26 9.51
CA PHE A 293 -32.40 -13.02 9.81
C PHE A 293 -33.30 -12.18 10.71
N ASN A 294 -34.59 -12.20 10.41
CA ASN A 294 -35.58 -11.49 11.19
C ASN A 294 -35.97 -12.36 12.39
N LEU A 295 -35.60 -11.96 13.60
CA LEU A 295 -35.91 -12.70 14.84
C LEU A 295 -37.37 -12.53 15.30
N GLN A 296 -38.12 -11.67 14.63
CA GLN A 296 -39.54 -11.50 14.92
C GLN A 296 -40.32 -12.64 14.28
N LEU A 297 -40.86 -13.52 15.13
CA LEU A 297 -41.86 -14.50 14.71
C LEU A 297 -43.07 -13.76 14.14
N SER A 298 -43.49 -14.15 12.95
CA SER A 298 -44.76 -13.68 12.38
C SER A 298 -45.92 -14.09 13.29
N GLU A 299 -47.05 -13.38 13.21
CA GLU A 299 -48.26 -13.75 13.97
C GLU A 299 -48.71 -15.19 13.70
N LYS A 300 -48.47 -15.67 12.47
CA LYS A 300 -48.74 -17.05 12.08
C LYS A 300 -47.84 -18.03 12.83
N GLU A 301 -46.53 -17.79 12.88
CA GLU A 301 -45.58 -18.65 13.61
C GLU A 301 -45.79 -18.63 15.12
N ARG A 302 -46.20 -17.49 15.69
CA ARG A 302 -46.61 -17.41 17.12
C ARG A 302 -47.83 -18.30 17.40
N ASN A 303 -48.83 -18.24 16.52
CA ASN A 303 -50.04 -19.05 16.65
C ASN A 303 -49.75 -20.54 16.46
N ASP A 304 -48.85 -20.88 15.54
CA ASP A 304 -48.46 -22.26 15.27
C ASP A 304 -47.61 -22.81 16.43
N ARG A 305 -46.64 -22.04 16.95
CA ARG A 305 -45.88 -22.41 18.16
C ARG A 305 -46.77 -22.64 19.37
N ALA A 306 -47.81 -21.82 19.56
CA ALA A 306 -48.76 -22.00 20.66
C ALA A 306 -49.63 -23.26 20.51
N LYS A 307 -49.79 -23.79 19.28
CA LYS A 307 -50.53 -25.02 18.99
C LYS A 307 -49.65 -26.27 19.01
N VAL A 308 -48.33 -26.12 18.99
CA VAL A 308 -47.40 -27.24 19.07
C VAL A 308 -47.46 -27.82 20.49
N VAL A 309 -48.15 -28.96 20.61
CA VAL A 309 -48.12 -29.78 21.82
C VAL A 309 -46.91 -30.70 21.71
N LEU A 310 -45.90 -30.46 22.54
CA LEU A 310 -44.72 -31.31 22.58
C LEU A 310 -45.09 -32.65 23.27
N PRO A 311 -44.71 -33.81 22.71
CA PRO A 311 -45.13 -35.12 23.21
C PRO A 311 -44.75 -35.44 24.66
N PHE A 312 -43.86 -34.65 25.27
CA PHE A 312 -43.26 -34.90 26.59
C PHE A 312 -43.56 -33.80 27.61
N GLU A 313 -44.35 -32.79 27.25
CA GLU A 313 -44.75 -31.75 28.19
C GLU A 313 -45.94 -32.26 29.02
N HIS A 314 -45.68 -32.66 30.26
CA HIS A 314 -46.72 -33.03 31.21
C HIS A 314 -47.68 -31.84 31.37
N GLN A 315 -48.92 -31.99 30.92
CA GLN A 315 -50.01 -31.05 31.19
C GLN A 315 -50.35 -31.13 32.69
N GLY A 316 -49.57 -30.41 33.51
CA GLY A 316 -49.79 -30.34 34.95
C GLY A 316 -51.09 -29.61 35.26
N ASN A 317 -51.99 -30.25 36.02
CA ASN A 317 -53.24 -29.69 36.55
C ASN A 317 -53.00 -28.61 37.62
N GLY A 318 -52.23 -27.56 37.32
CA GLY A 318 -52.06 -26.39 38.19
C GLY A 318 -51.45 -26.66 39.58
N LYS A 319 -50.86 -27.83 39.81
CA LYS A 319 -50.09 -28.12 41.02
C LYS A 319 -48.62 -27.79 40.77
N PRO A 320 -47.92 -27.15 41.72
CA PRO A 320 -46.49 -26.90 41.59
C PRO A 320 -45.75 -28.23 41.40
N VAL A 321 -44.91 -28.30 40.37
CA VAL A 321 -44.14 -29.49 40.04
C VAL A 321 -43.02 -29.62 41.07
N GLU A 322 -43.09 -30.65 41.91
CA GLU A 322 -41.95 -31.08 42.73
C GLU A 322 -40.99 -31.86 41.83
N ILE A 323 -40.05 -31.16 41.22
CA ILE A 323 -38.95 -31.79 40.50
C ILE A 323 -38.00 -32.35 41.58
N TYR A 324 -37.98 -33.69 41.74
CA TYR A 324 -37.00 -34.38 42.57
C TYR A 324 -35.65 -34.44 41.82
N ASP A 325 -35.03 -33.29 41.66
CA ASP A 325 -33.65 -33.16 41.17
C ASP A 325 -32.92 -32.15 42.05
N GLY A 326 -32.73 -32.48 43.33
CA GLY A 326 -31.74 -31.93 44.27
C GLY A 326 -31.54 -30.41 44.40
N ARG A 327 -32.31 -29.59 43.69
CA ARG A 327 -32.14 -28.15 43.49
C ARG A 327 -33.34 -27.47 44.13
N LYS A 328 -33.06 -26.58 45.08
CA LYS A 328 -34.09 -25.80 45.79
C LYS A 328 -34.91 -24.99 44.79
N SER A 329 -36.23 -25.05 44.93
CA SER A 329 -37.16 -24.24 44.16
C SER A 329 -36.98 -22.74 44.47
N LEU A 330 -37.32 -21.89 43.50
CA LEU A 330 -37.03 -20.45 43.46
C LEU A 330 -37.67 -19.60 44.59
N MET A 331 -38.44 -20.21 45.50
CA MET A 331 -39.09 -19.51 46.62
C MET A 331 -38.21 -19.38 47.88
N ASP A 332 -37.09 -20.12 47.97
CA ASP A 332 -36.22 -20.13 49.16
C ASP A 332 -35.03 -19.15 49.10
N SER A 333 -34.91 -18.32 48.06
CA SER A 333 -33.75 -17.45 47.82
C SER A 333 -33.86 -16.02 48.38
N LYS A 334 -34.79 -15.75 49.31
CA LYS A 334 -34.98 -14.39 49.87
C LYS A 334 -33.98 -13.96 50.95
N ASN A 335 -33.07 -14.82 51.39
CA ASN A 335 -32.05 -14.46 52.37
C ASN A 335 -30.68 -14.92 51.86
N GLU A 336 -29.95 -14.06 51.13
CA GLU A 336 -28.56 -13.66 51.39
C GLU A 336 -27.90 -12.93 50.20
N ALA A 337 -26.85 -12.18 50.56
CA ALA A 337 -26.15 -11.10 49.89
C ALA A 337 -25.83 -11.23 48.37
N ALA A 338 -25.96 -10.09 47.69
CA ALA A 338 -25.56 -9.84 46.31
C ALA A 338 -24.04 -9.90 46.06
N PRO A 339 -23.64 -10.17 44.80
CA PRO A 339 -22.41 -9.60 44.25
C PRO A 339 -22.66 -8.77 42.97
N VAL A 340 -22.26 -7.51 43.08
CA VAL A 340 -21.57 -6.64 42.10
C VAL A 340 -22.07 -6.65 40.64
N SER A 341 -22.91 -5.66 40.34
CA SER A 341 -23.16 -5.18 38.97
C SER A 341 -22.07 -4.21 38.53
N THR A 342 -21.40 -4.51 37.42
CA THR A 342 -20.57 -3.55 36.68
C THR A 342 -21.14 -3.40 35.27
N GLY A 343 -21.50 -2.18 34.89
CA GLY A 343 -21.67 -1.77 33.48
C GLY A 343 -23.10 -1.51 33.04
N ASN A 344 -23.53 -0.26 33.18
CA ASN A 344 -24.76 0.29 32.59
C ASN A 344 -24.74 0.15 31.06
N SER A 345 -25.74 -0.51 30.48
CA SER A 345 -26.14 -0.26 29.09
C SER A 345 -27.61 0.16 29.07
N LYS A 346 -27.85 1.38 28.58
CA LYS A 346 -29.19 1.90 28.29
C LYS A 346 -29.86 0.94 27.31
N ILE A 347 -31.00 0.39 27.71
CA ILE A 347 -31.89 -0.37 26.83
C ILE A 347 -32.46 0.61 25.80
N ASN A 348 -31.95 0.57 24.58
CA ASN A 348 -32.64 1.10 23.41
C ASN A 348 -33.63 0.03 22.95
N ASP A 349 -34.93 0.31 23.07
CA ASP A 349 -36.05 -0.57 22.75
C ASP A 349 -36.28 -0.82 21.22
N ASP A 350 -35.27 -0.60 20.38
CA ASP A 350 -35.38 -0.75 18.90
C ASP A 350 -34.45 -1.83 18.30
N SER A 351 -33.98 -2.78 19.11
CA SER A 351 -33.13 -3.88 18.61
C SER A 351 -33.95 -5.14 18.31
N SER A 352 -34.73 -5.11 17.22
CA SER A 352 -35.41 -6.31 16.68
C SER A 352 -34.55 -7.14 15.72
N LYS A 353 -33.25 -6.86 15.64
CA LYS A 353 -32.31 -7.51 14.73
C LYS A 353 -31.18 -8.11 15.57
N GLY A 354 -31.13 -9.44 15.60
CA GLY A 354 -29.97 -10.15 16.13
C GLY A 354 -28.89 -10.19 15.06
N GLU A 355 -27.65 -9.95 15.46
CA GLU A 355 -26.48 -10.06 14.60
C GLU A 355 -25.61 -11.21 15.13
N ILE A 356 -25.23 -12.14 14.27
CA ILE A 356 -24.17 -13.12 14.58
C ILE A 356 -22.90 -12.57 13.96
N ILE A 357 -21.95 -12.20 14.82
CA ILE A 357 -20.63 -11.77 14.41
C ILE A 357 -19.71 -12.98 14.58
N TYR A 358 -19.31 -13.58 13.46
CA TYR A 358 -18.31 -14.64 13.48
C TYR A 358 -16.94 -14.03 13.75
N PHE A 359 -16.47 -14.17 14.98
CA PHE A 359 -15.06 -14.06 15.30
C PHE A 359 -14.46 -15.47 15.13
N ARG A 360 -13.47 -15.62 14.26
CA ARG A 360 -12.63 -16.81 14.28
C ARG A 360 -11.74 -16.70 15.50
N ASP A 361 -12.06 -17.47 16.52
CA ASP A 361 -11.14 -17.71 17.62
C ASP A 361 -10.01 -18.56 17.06
N SER A 362 -8.82 -17.95 16.90
CA SER A 362 -7.56 -18.49 16.38
C SER A 362 -7.29 -18.35 14.86
N ASP A 363 -6.30 -17.51 14.55
CA ASP A 363 -5.58 -17.45 13.26
C ASP A 363 -4.39 -18.47 13.24
N ASP A 364 -4.34 -19.41 14.19
CA ASP A 364 -3.15 -20.24 14.50
C ASP A 364 -3.34 -21.77 14.33
N GLU A 365 -4.48 -22.24 13.81
CA GLU A 365 -4.61 -23.65 13.41
C GLU A 365 -4.08 -23.85 11.98
N MET A 366 -2.99 -24.62 11.88
CA MET A 366 -2.56 -25.26 10.63
C MET A 366 -3.78 -25.95 9.99
N PRO A 367 -3.99 -25.85 8.67
CA PRO A 367 -5.00 -26.66 8.02
C PRO A 367 -4.61 -28.13 8.16
N ASP A 368 -5.37 -28.88 8.94
CA ASP A 368 -5.36 -30.34 8.90
C ASP A 368 -5.66 -30.78 7.46
N SER A 369 -4.68 -31.47 6.90
CA SER A 369 -4.55 -31.83 5.49
C SER A 369 -4.91 -33.31 5.32
N ASP A 370 -6.12 -33.70 5.74
CA ASP A 370 -6.60 -35.08 5.63
C ASP A 370 -7.98 -35.25 4.97
N GLU A 371 -8.59 -34.20 4.41
CA GLU A 371 -9.73 -34.36 3.49
C GLU A 371 -9.24 -34.60 2.05
N ASP A 372 -8.96 -35.87 1.72
CA ASP A 372 -8.81 -36.34 0.34
C ASP A 372 -10.18 -36.28 -0.39
N PRO A 373 -10.29 -35.62 -1.56
CA PRO A 373 -11.57 -35.36 -2.23
C PRO A 373 -12.06 -36.52 -3.12
N ASP A 374 -11.67 -37.77 -2.84
CA ASP A 374 -11.83 -38.90 -3.76
C ASP A 374 -12.63 -40.11 -3.21
N ASP A 375 -13.21 -40.05 -2.01
CA ASP A 375 -13.69 -41.27 -1.31
C ASP A 375 -15.20 -41.60 -1.38
N ASP A 376 -16.04 -40.84 -2.11
CA ASP A 376 -17.51 -41.05 -2.09
C ASP A 376 -18.18 -41.28 -3.47
N LEU A 377 -17.54 -41.97 -4.42
CA LEU A 377 -18.21 -42.40 -5.66
C LEU A 377 -18.26 -43.92 -5.82
N ASP A 378 -19.14 -44.54 -5.04
CA ASP A 378 -19.78 -45.81 -5.37
C ASP A 378 -21.27 -45.77 -4.93
N ILE A 379 -22.17 -45.47 -5.88
CA ILE A 379 -23.54 -46.03 -6.04
C ILE A 379 -24.21 -45.48 -7.29
#